data_AF-S3J2L4-F1
#
_entry.id   AF-S3J2L4-F1
#
_cell.length_a   1.000
_cell.length_b   1.000
_cell.length_c   1.000
_cell.angle_alpha   90.00
_cell.angle_beta   90.00
_cell.angle_gamma   90.00
#
_symmetry.space_group_name_H-M   'P 1'
#
loop_
_entity.id
_entity.type
_entity.pdbx_description
1 polymer ?
#
loop_
_entity_poly.entity_id
_entity_poly.type
_entity_poly.pdbx_seq_one_letter_code
_entity_poly.pdbx_strand_id
1 'polypeptide(L)' 'MLDRQKLEQAVIEIARQSGQNVDRHTLYEVRTGIAQALQAKERHRRRLNAPAYQWKKPERLR' A
#
# COMPACT_ATOMS: atom_id res chain seq x y z
N MET A 1 -10.47 2.34 6.37
CA MET A 1 -9.30 2.21 5.47
C MET A 1 -9.33 3.43 4.55
N LEU A 2 -8.21 4.13 4.30
CA LEU A 2 -8.26 5.24 3.33
C LEU A 2 -8.68 4.69 1.97
N ASP A 3 -9.58 5.41 1.31
CA ASP A 3 -10.07 5.03 -0.01
C ASP A 3 -8.98 5.30 -1.06
N ARG A 4 -8.59 4.25 -1.79
CA ARG A 4 -7.56 4.32 -2.82
C ARG A 4 -7.95 5.29 -3.92
N GLN A 5 -9.22 5.31 -4.32
CA GLN A 5 -9.69 6.16 -5.42
C GLN A 5 -9.60 7.64 -5.06
N LYS A 6 -9.97 8.01 -3.83
CA LYS A 6 -9.84 9.39 -3.34
C LYS A 6 -8.39 9.86 -3.27
N LEU A 7 -7.48 8.97 -2.88
CA LEU A 7 -6.03 9.27 -2.88
C LEU A 7 -5.48 9.47 -4.30
N GLU A 8 -5.86 8.61 -5.24
CA GLU A 8 -5.46 8.75 -6.64
C GLU A 8 -5.95 10.08 -7.21
N GLN A 9 -7.22 10.41 -7.00
CA GLN A 9 -7.81 11.68 -7.44
C GLN A 9 -7.08 12.88 -6.82
N ALA A 10 -6.83 12.87 -5.52
CA ALA A 10 -6.13 13.96 -4.85
C ALA A 10 -4.72 14.19 -5.41
N VAL A 11 -3.96 13.12 -5.65
CA VAL A 11 -2.60 13.22 -6.22
C VAL A 11 -2.64 13.72 -7.67
N ILE A 12 -3.62 13.29 -8.46
CA ILE A 12 -3.82 13.79 -9.83
C ILE A 12 -4.17 15.28 -9.83
N GLU A 13 -5.05 15.73 -8.93
CA GLU A 13 -5.39 17.15 -8.80
C GLU A 13 -4.19 18.00 -8.38
N ILE A 14 -3.34 17.50 -7.47
CA ILE A 14 -2.08 18.17 -7.10
C ILE A 14 -1.16 18.31 -8.32
N ALA A 15 -1.03 17.26 -9.14
CA ALA A 15 -0.22 17.29 -10.35
C ALA A 15 -0.76 18.31 -11.37
N ARG A 16 -2.09 18.37 -11.56
CA ARG A 16 -2.77 19.36 -12.41
C ARG A 16 -2.53 20.79 -11.94
N GLN A 17 -2.68 21.05 -10.64
CA GLN A 17 -2.44 22.37 -10.04
C GLN A 17 -0.97 22.81 -10.16
N SER A 18 -0.04 21.86 -10.18
CA SER A 18 1.39 22.10 -10.36
C SER A 18 1.79 22.38 -11.81
N GLY A 19 0.82 22.38 -12.75
CA GLY A 19 1.08 22.57 -14.18
C GLY A 19 1.81 21.40 -14.85
N GLN A 20 1.89 20.24 -14.18
CA GLN A 20 2.50 19.04 -14.74
C GLN A 20 1.53 18.38 -15.71
N ASN A 21 2.04 17.93 -16.87
CA ASN A 21 1.23 17.17 -17.81
C ASN A 21 0.97 15.76 -17.25
N VAL A 22 -0.30 15.43 -17.05
CA VAL A 22 -0.71 14.12 -16.55
C VAL A 22 -0.80 13.15 -17.73
N ASP A 23 0.33 12.54 -18.07
CA ASP A 23 0.38 11.49 -19.08
C ASP A 23 -0.06 10.12 -18.52
N ARG A 24 -0.33 9.16 -19.40
CA ARG A 24 -0.66 7.76 -19.05
C ARG A 24 0.40 7.13 -18.16
N HIS A 25 1.67 7.45 -18.38
CA HIS A 25 2.76 6.96 -17.52
C HIS A 25 2.61 7.47 -16.08
N THR A 26 2.40 8.78 -15.90
CA THR A 26 2.18 9.39 -14.59
C THR A 26 0.96 8.81 -13.88
N LEU A 27 -0.14 8.56 -14.60
CA LEU A 27 -1.31 7.90 -14.03
C LEU A 27 -1.01 6.47 -13.54
N TYR A 28 -0.17 5.73 -14.27
CA TYR A 28 0.27 4.40 -13.87
C TYR A 28 1.17 4.44 -12.62
N GLU A 29 2.12 5.38 -12.57
CA GLU A 29 2.99 5.59 -11.42
C GLU A 29 2.19 5.93 -10.16
N VAL A 30 1.24 6.87 -10.27
CA VAL A 30 0.36 7.26 -9.15
C VAL A 30 -0.42 6.06 -8.61
N ARG A 31 -1.05 5.27 -9.48
CA ARG A 31 -1.80 4.06 -9.08
C ARG A 31 -0.90 3.05 -8.37
N THR A 32 0.26 2.79 -8.94
CA THR A 32 1.19 1.78 -8.43
C THR A 32 1.81 2.22 -7.10
N GLY A 33 2.24 3.47 -7.01
CA GLY A 33 2.80 4.07 -5.80
C GLY A 33 1.80 4.09 -4.65
N ILE A 34 0.56 4.50 -4.90
CA ILE A 34 -0.50 4.49 -3.87
C ILE A 34 -0.81 3.06 -3.41
N ALA A 35 -0.92 2.10 -4.34
CA ALA A 35 -1.15 0.71 -4.00
C ALA A 35 -0.02 0.13 -3.12
N GLN A 36 1.23 0.41 -3.47
CA GLN A 36 2.40 -0.02 -2.70
C GLN A 36 2.42 0.61 -1.31
N ALA A 37 2.14 1.90 -1.18
CA ALA A 37 2.10 2.61 0.09
C ALA A 37 1.02 2.04 1.03
N LEU A 38 -0.18 1.77 0.49
CA LEU A 38 -1.27 1.16 1.26
C LEU A 38 -0.92 -0.27 1.71
N GLN A 39 -0.31 -1.07 0.84
CA GLN A 39 0.17 -2.41 1.20
C GLN A 39 1.27 -2.36 2.27
N ALA A 40 2.20 -1.42 2.17
CA ALA A 40 3.26 -1.24 3.17
C ALA A 40 2.68 -0.85 4.54
N LYS A 41 1.72 0.07 4.57
CA LYS A 41 0.99 0.46 5.80
C LYS A 41 0.27 -0.73 6.41
N GLU A 42 -0.45 -1.49 5.60
CA GLU A 42 -1.16 -2.68 6.08
C GLU A 42 -0.20 -3.76 6.58
N ARG A 43 0.92 -4.00 5.89
CA ARG A 43 1.98 -4.91 6.35
C ARG A 43 2.58 -4.45 7.69
N HIS A 44 2.79 -3.16 7.86
CA HIS A 44 3.27 -2.60 9.12
C HIS A 44 2.25 -2.82 10.25
N ARG A 45 0.97 -2.52 10.00
CA ARG A 45 -0.13 -2.79 10.94
C ARG A 45 -0.19 -4.27 11.33
N ARG A 46 -0.07 -5.19 10.36
CA ARG A 46 -0.05 -6.64 10.61
C ARG A 46 1.14 -7.05 11.48
N ARG A 47 2.32 -6.47 11.24
CA ARG A 47 3.51 -6.74 12.06
C ARG A 47 3.34 -6.28 13.50
N LEU A 48 2.76 -5.10 13.73
CA LEU A 48 2.50 -4.61 15.09
C LEU A 48 1.49 -5.47 15.87
N ASN A 49 0.52 -6.05 15.18
CA ASN A 49 -0.51 -6.90 15.79
C ASN A 49 -0.14 -8.39 15.78
N ALA A 50 0.99 -8.77 15.19
CA ALA A 50 1.40 -10.17 15.14
C ALA A 50 1.83 -10.62 16.53
N PRO A 51 1.33 -11.78 17.02
CA PRO A 51 1.86 -12.36 18.25
C PRO A 51 3.34 -12.70 18.07
N ALA A 52 4.08 -12.69 19.18
CA ALA A 52 5.46 -13.15 19.18
C ALA A 52 5.54 -14.57 18.60
N TYR A 53 6.43 -14.78 17.63
CA TYR A 53 6.63 -16.09 17.04
C TYR A 53 7.07 -17.08 18.12
N GLN A 54 6.34 -18.20 18.24
CA GLN A 54 6.71 -19.32 19.09
C GLN A 54 6.89 -20.55 18.21
N TRP A 55 8.11 -21.09 18.16
CA TRP A 55 8.36 -22.35 17.47
C TRP A 55 7.60 -23.47 18.17
N LYS A 56 6.69 -24.13 17.45
CA LYS A 56 6.00 -25.33 17.94
C LYS A 56 6.72 -26.55 17.40
N LYS A 57 7.20 -27.40 18.30
CA LYS A 57 7.81 -28.67 17.93
C LYS A 57 6.79 -29.52 17.16
N PRO A 58 7.11 -29.99 15.94
CA PRO A 58 6.21 -30.86 15.22
C PRO A 58 5.99 -32.15 15.99
N GLU A 59 4.74 -32.60 16.04
CA GLU A 59 4.36 -33.85 16.68
C GLU A 59 4.97 -35.01 15.88
N ARG A 60 5.61 -35.97 16.57
CA ARG A 60 6.22 -37.11 15.90
C ARG A 60 5.12 -37.90 15.20
N LEU A 61 5.25 -38.11 13.88
CA LEU A 61 4.51 -39.17 13.20
C LEU A 61 4.84 -40.48 13.91
N ARG A 62 3.81 -41.14 14.44
CA ARG A 62 3.88 -42.50 14.97
C ARG A 62 3.85 -43.51 13.83
#